data_AF-A0A9E6WB61-F1
#
_entry.id   AF-A0A9E6WB61-F1
#
_cell.length_a   1.000
_cell.length_b   1.000
_cell.length_c   1.000
_cell.angle_alpha   90.00
_cell.angle_beta   90.00
_cell.angle_gamma   90.00
#
_symmetry.space_group_name_H-M   'P 1'
#
loop_
_entity.id
_entity.type
_entity.pdbx_description
1 polymer ?
#
loop_
_entity_poly.entity_id
_entity_poly.type
_entity_poly.pdbx_seq_one_letter_code
_entity_poly.pdbx_strand_id
1 'polypeptide(L)'
;MTFFKRLALLALAGLLTTACSSTTVKNSWVKPGYSGKIENVYLVGIAKEEDFRRLFEEAFKRKLTGQGIRAIPSHNDLSKSQESNRENIIREMTANGCDSVLLTKMIRKRKDKGTSGKGIKVVQVV
;
A
#
# COMPACT_ATOMS: atom_id res chain seq x y z
N MET A 1 22.05 40.73 -20.47
CA MET A 1 22.25 39.25 -20.51
C MET A 1 22.09 38.55 -19.15
N THR A 2 22.39 39.18 -18.01
CA THR A 2 22.26 38.57 -16.66
C THR A 2 20.81 38.43 -16.19
N PHE A 3 19.94 39.39 -16.53
CA PHE A 3 18.51 39.38 -16.16
C PHE A 3 17.76 38.20 -16.81
N PHE A 4 18.01 37.95 -18.09
CA PHE A 4 17.41 36.83 -18.83
C PHE A 4 17.89 35.46 -18.30
N LYS A 5 19.16 35.36 -17.89
CA LYS A 5 19.71 34.16 -17.22
C LYS A 5 19.06 33.91 -15.86
N ARG A 6 18.84 34.95 -15.05
CA ARG A 6 18.15 34.84 -13.75
C ARG A 6 16.69 34.43 -13.92
N LEU A 7 16.00 34.99 -14.92
CA LEU A 7 14.62 34.64 -15.23
C LEU A 7 14.49 33.19 -15.72
N ALA A 8 15.40 32.73 -16.58
CA ALA A 8 15.45 31.34 -17.03
C ALA A 8 15.74 30.35 -15.89
N LEU A 9 16.64 30.70 -14.96
CA LEU A 9 16.95 29.88 -13.78
C LEU A 9 15.73 29.76 -12.85
N LEU A 10 14.99 30.87 -12.65
CA LEU A 10 13.79 30.91 -11.83
C LEU A 10 12.65 30.09 -12.45
N ALA A 11 12.50 30.15 -13.78
CA ALA A 11 11.53 29.36 -14.51
C ALA A 11 11.84 27.85 -14.44
N LEU A 12 13.12 27.47 -14.55
CA LEU A 12 13.56 26.08 -14.41
C LEU A 12 13.34 25.54 -12.98
N ALA A 13 13.60 26.37 -11.96
CA ALA A 13 13.31 26.04 -10.57
C ALA A 13 11.79 25.86 -10.32
N GLY A 14 10.95 26.69 -10.94
CA GLY A 14 9.50 26.56 -10.87
C GLY A 14 8.99 25.25 -11.46
N LEU A 15 9.54 24.82 -12.61
CA LEU A 15 9.11 23.60 -13.29
C LEU A 15 9.35 22.33 -12.47
N LEU A 16 10.44 22.30 -11.68
CA LEU A 16 10.81 21.17 -10.82
C LEU A 16 9.81 20.91 -9.69
N THR A 17 8.96 21.88 -9.33
CA THR A 17 7.98 21.72 -8.24
C THR A 17 6.67 21.02 -8.67
N THR A 18 6.47 20.78 -9.98
CA THR A 18 5.17 20.30 -10.51
C THR A 18 4.97 18.78 -10.45
N ALA A 19 5.94 18.00 -9.96
CA ALA A 19 5.88 16.53 -9.95
C ALA A 19 5.02 15.92 -8.81
N CYS A 20 4.23 16.72 -8.09
CA CYS A 20 3.41 16.23 -6.99
C CYS A 20 2.23 15.39 -7.50
N SER A 21 2.43 14.07 -7.61
CA SER A 21 1.34 13.13 -7.88
C SER A 21 0.57 12.86 -6.59
N SER A 22 -0.62 13.44 -6.46
CA SER A 22 -1.47 13.24 -5.28
C SER A 22 -2.18 11.88 -5.36
N THR A 23 -2.07 11.09 -4.28
CA THR A 23 -2.84 9.87 -4.10
C THR A 23 -4.16 10.23 -3.42
N THR A 24 -5.28 10.00 -4.10
CA THR A 24 -6.61 10.25 -3.52
C THR A 24 -7.20 8.96 -2.98
N VAL A 25 -7.48 8.92 -1.67
CA VAL A 25 -8.29 7.86 -1.05
C VAL A 25 -9.72 8.01 -1.56
N LYS A 26 -10.23 7.00 -2.28
CA LYS A 26 -11.57 7.03 -2.86
C LYS A 26 -12.66 6.72 -1.86
N ASN A 27 -12.42 5.75 -0.98
CA ASN A 27 -13.32 5.33 0.06
C ASN A 27 -12.50 4.67 1.18
N SER A 28 -12.87 4.93 2.42
CA SER A 28 -12.31 4.26 3.60
C SER A 28 -13.46 3.82 4.49
N TRP A 29 -13.36 2.61 5.03
CA TRP A 29 -14.35 2.08 5.95
C TRP A 29 -13.64 1.43 7.13
N VAL A 30 -14.11 1.72 8.33
CA VAL A 30 -13.67 1.14 9.59
C VAL A 30 -14.89 0.70 10.37
N LYS A 31 -14.79 -0.40 11.11
CA LYS A 31 -15.87 -0.84 12.00
C LYS A 31 -16.15 0.28 13.03
N PRO A 32 -17.42 0.70 13.23
CA PRO A 32 -17.75 1.69 14.25
C PRO A 32 -17.27 1.25 15.64
N GLY A 33 -16.64 2.17 16.37
CA GLY A 33 -16.10 1.90 17.71
C GLY A 33 -14.74 1.19 17.76
N TYR A 34 -14.10 0.94 16.62
CA TYR A 34 -12.73 0.42 16.60
C TYR A 34 -11.71 1.51 16.97
N SER A 35 -10.96 1.28 18.06
CA SER A 35 -9.87 2.15 18.53
C SER A 35 -8.53 1.41 18.69
N GLY A 36 -8.41 0.21 18.11
CA GLY A 36 -7.22 -0.62 18.21
C GLY A 36 -5.99 0.04 17.58
N LYS A 37 -4.88 0.03 18.32
CA LYS A 37 -3.58 0.47 17.80
C LYS A 37 -2.94 -0.66 17.01
N ILE A 38 -2.50 -0.35 15.79
CA ILE A 38 -1.82 -1.30 14.91
C ILE A 38 -0.31 -1.08 15.08
N GLU A 39 0.39 -2.07 15.64
CA GLU A 39 1.84 -1.97 15.90
C GLU A 39 2.64 -2.96 15.05
N ASN A 40 2.11 -4.18 14.86
CA ASN A 40 2.79 -5.28 14.19
C ASN A 40 1.93 -5.86 13.10
N VAL A 41 2.31 -5.55 11.86
CA VAL A 41 1.49 -5.83 10.69
C VAL A 41 2.14 -6.92 9.85
N TYR A 42 1.39 -7.98 9.61
CA TYR A 42 1.68 -8.91 8.55
C TYR A 42 1.10 -8.38 7.23
N LEU A 43 1.96 -8.06 6.27
CA LEU A 43 1.61 -7.37 5.04
C LEU A 43 1.44 -8.39 3.91
N VAL A 44 0.21 -8.53 3.43
CA VAL A 44 -0.15 -9.47 2.35
C VAL A 44 -0.56 -8.70 1.10
N GLY A 45 0.24 -8.81 0.05
CA GLY A 45 -0.04 -8.27 -1.28
C GLY A 45 -0.73 -9.30 -2.17
N ILE A 46 -1.93 -8.99 -2.65
CA ILE A 46 -2.61 -9.80 -3.67
C ILE A 46 -2.26 -9.24 -5.05
N ALA A 47 -1.49 -10.01 -5.81
CA ALA A 47 -0.88 -9.57 -7.07
C ALA A 47 -0.95 -10.65 -8.15
N LYS A 48 -1.02 -10.22 -9.42
CA LYS A 48 -0.95 -11.15 -10.54
C LYS A 48 0.43 -11.74 -10.76
N GLU A 49 1.50 -11.03 -10.41
CA GLU A 49 2.87 -11.48 -10.62
C GLU A 49 3.64 -11.35 -9.30
N GLU A 50 4.51 -12.33 -9.05
CA GLU A 50 5.23 -12.47 -7.79
C GLU A 50 6.26 -11.35 -7.58
N ASP A 51 6.96 -10.94 -8.63
CA ASP A 51 7.93 -9.84 -8.53
C ASP A 51 7.26 -8.52 -8.16
N PHE A 52 6.07 -8.24 -8.71
CA PHE A 52 5.30 -7.06 -8.33
C PHE A 52 4.81 -7.15 -6.89
N ARG A 53 4.41 -8.34 -6.41
CA ARG A 53 4.06 -8.56 -5.01
C ARG A 53 5.23 -8.21 -4.10
N ARG A 54 6.39 -8.82 -4.34
CA ARG A 54 7.61 -8.60 -3.56
C ARG A 54 8.03 -7.13 -3.53
N LEU A 55 8.13 -6.50 -4.71
CA LEU A 55 8.53 -5.09 -4.83
C LEU A 55 7.56 -4.17 -4.09
N PHE A 56 6.26 -4.42 -4.22
CA PHE A 56 5.23 -3.65 -3.52
C PHE A 56 5.35 -3.82 -2.01
N GLU A 57 5.42 -5.06 -1.52
CA GLU A 57 5.45 -5.32 -0.08
C GLU A 57 6.72 -4.75 0.57
N GLU A 58 7.88 -4.89 -0.05
CA GLU A 58 9.13 -4.30 0.46
C GLU A 58 9.09 -2.77 0.49
N ALA A 59 8.56 -2.15 -0.57
CA ALA A 59 8.39 -0.71 -0.61
C ALA A 59 7.43 -0.21 0.49
N PHE A 60 6.35 -0.94 0.73
CA PHE A 60 5.34 -0.58 1.71
C PHE A 60 5.80 -0.83 3.15
N LYS A 61 6.51 -1.94 3.40
CA LYS A 61 7.22 -2.21 4.66
C LYS A 61 8.09 -1.01 5.06
N ARG A 62 8.95 -0.54 4.15
CA ARG A 62 9.82 0.62 4.41
C ARG A 62 9.04 1.87 4.81
N LYS A 63 7.87 2.10 4.21
CA LYS A 63 7.01 3.24 4.56
C LYS A 63 6.38 3.08 5.94
N LEU A 64 5.87 1.89 6.27
CA LEU A 64 5.28 1.59 7.57
C LEU A 64 6.32 1.65 8.70
N THR A 65 7.49 1.07 8.48
CA THR A 65 8.60 1.13 9.45
C THR A 65 9.12 2.54 9.66
N GLY A 66 9.13 3.38 8.61
CA GLY A 66 9.42 4.81 8.74
C GLY A 66 8.39 5.58 9.59
N GLN A 67 7.23 4.99 9.89
CA GLN A 67 6.19 5.53 10.78
C GLN A 67 6.15 4.81 12.14
N GLY A 68 7.14 3.97 12.44
CA GLY A 68 7.23 3.22 13.70
C GLY A 68 6.38 1.95 13.75
N ILE A 69 5.78 1.51 12.64
CA ILE A 69 5.00 0.27 12.54
C ILE A 69 5.95 -0.86 12.08
N ARG A 70 6.02 -1.96 12.84
CA ARG A 70 6.75 -3.14 12.39
C ARG A 70 5.91 -3.84 11.33
N ALA A 71 6.47 -4.02 10.14
CA ALA A 71 5.79 -4.64 9.01
C ALA A 71 6.59 -5.84 8.51
N ILE A 72 5.95 -7.00 8.38
CA ILE A 72 6.54 -8.24 7.89
C ILE A 72 5.89 -8.59 6.55
N PRO A 73 6.65 -8.56 5.43
CA PRO A 73 6.17 -8.95 4.12
C PRO A 73 5.87 -10.45 4.02
N SER A 74 4.69 -10.78 3.49
CA SER A 74 4.25 -12.16 3.32
C SER A 74 4.96 -12.93 2.21
N HIS A 75 5.60 -12.26 1.24
CA HIS A 75 6.28 -12.97 0.16
C HIS A 75 7.47 -13.83 0.62
N ASN A 76 7.93 -13.68 1.87
CA ASN A 76 9.05 -14.45 2.43
C ASN A 76 8.65 -15.87 2.84
N ASP A 77 7.39 -16.08 3.24
CA ASP A 77 6.91 -17.29 3.91
C ASP A 77 5.51 -17.74 3.43
N LEU A 78 4.76 -16.85 2.76
CA LEU A 78 3.46 -17.15 2.15
C LEU A 78 3.58 -17.19 0.62
N SER A 79 3.42 -18.38 0.05
CA SER A 79 3.40 -18.51 -1.41
C SER A 79 2.19 -17.82 -2.05
N LYS A 80 2.31 -17.45 -3.33
CA LYS A 80 1.24 -16.80 -4.09
C LYS A 80 -0.09 -17.55 -4.11
N SER A 81 -0.07 -18.87 -4.18
CA SER A 81 -1.30 -19.67 -4.16
C SER A 81 -2.01 -19.61 -2.82
N GLN A 82 -1.34 -19.15 -1.76
CA GLN A 82 -1.85 -19.10 -0.39
C GLN A 82 -2.24 -17.67 0.04
N GLU A 83 -1.91 -16.63 -0.74
CA GLU A 83 -2.11 -15.21 -0.39
C GLU A 83 -3.58 -14.78 -0.21
N SER A 84 -4.51 -15.64 -0.59
CA SER A 84 -5.96 -15.43 -0.45
C SER A 84 -6.65 -16.47 0.43
N ASN A 85 -5.89 -17.41 1.02
CA ASN A 85 -6.40 -18.36 1.98
C ASN A 85 -6.26 -17.79 3.40
N ARG A 86 -7.39 -17.64 4.10
CA ARG A 86 -7.44 -17.00 5.43
C ARG A 86 -6.62 -17.77 6.46
N GLU A 87 -6.73 -19.09 6.45
CA GLU A 87 -6.09 -19.96 7.43
C GLU A 87 -4.56 -19.90 7.32
N ASN A 88 -4.03 -19.93 6.10
CA ASN A 88 -2.59 -19.79 5.84
C ASN A 88 -2.08 -18.40 6.28
N ILE A 89 -2.84 -17.33 5.99
CA ILE A 89 -2.47 -15.96 6.40
C ILE A 89 -2.40 -15.86 7.93
N ILE A 90 -3.42 -16.36 8.64
CA ILE A 90 -3.46 -16.30 10.12
C ILE A 90 -2.30 -17.10 10.71
N ARG A 91 -2.00 -18.28 10.15
CA ARG A 91 -0.89 -19.13 10.58
C ARG A 91 0.45 -18.41 10.45
N GLU A 92 0.77 -17.86 9.27
CA GLU A 92 2.05 -17.17 9.06
C GLU A 92 2.14 -15.87 9.87
N MET A 93 1.06 -15.10 9.96
CA MET A 93 0.98 -13.91 10.81
C MET A 93 1.33 -14.25 12.27
N THR A 94 0.76 -15.32 12.79
CA THR A 94 0.98 -15.76 14.18
C THR A 94 2.41 -16.24 14.37
N ALA A 95 2.95 -17.01 13.43
CA ALA A 95 4.34 -17.48 13.45
C ALA A 95 5.35 -16.32 13.44
N ASN A 96 5.00 -15.22 12.77
CA ASN A 96 5.79 -14.00 12.71
C ASN A 96 5.54 -13.02 13.88
N GLY A 97 4.66 -13.37 14.84
CA GLY A 97 4.36 -12.52 16.00
C GLY A 97 3.67 -11.20 15.65
N CYS A 98 2.93 -11.15 14.54
CA CYS A 98 2.14 -9.98 14.16
C CYS A 98 0.77 -9.99 14.86
N ASP A 99 0.26 -8.81 15.19
CA ASP A 99 -1.04 -8.61 15.86
C ASP A 99 -2.16 -8.23 14.89
N SER A 100 -1.79 -7.74 13.70
CA SER A 100 -2.70 -7.30 12.66
C SER A 100 -2.28 -7.83 11.29
N VAL A 101 -3.24 -8.00 10.38
CA VAL A 101 -2.96 -8.28 8.96
C VAL A 101 -3.39 -7.08 8.11
N LEU A 102 -2.51 -6.65 7.21
CA LEU A 102 -2.81 -5.67 6.18
C LEU A 102 -2.89 -6.35 4.81
N LEU A 103 -4.11 -6.65 4.36
CA LEU A 103 -4.35 -7.12 3.00
C LEU A 103 -4.39 -5.93 2.03
N THR A 104 -3.61 -6.03 0.97
CA THR A 104 -3.57 -5.06 -0.12
C THR A 104 -3.85 -5.76 -1.43
N LYS A 105 -4.62 -5.12 -2.31
CA LYS A 105 -4.86 -5.63 -3.66
C LYS A 105 -4.45 -4.58 -4.67
N MET A 106 -3.51 -4.94 -5.54
CA MET A 106 -3.13 -4.06 -6.63
C MET A 106 -4.15 -4.15 -7.75
N ILE A 107 -4.78 -3.01 -8.07
CA ILE A 107 -5.78 -2.91 -9.14
C ILE A 107 -5.24 -1.97 -10.20
N ARG A 108 -5.16 -2.44 -11.44
CA ARG A 108 -4.84 -1.58 -12.58
C ARG A 108 -5.99 -0.58 -12.76
N LYS A 109 -5.72 0.70 -12.57
CA LYS A 109 -6.69 1.76 -12.85
C LYS A 109 -6.85 1.90 -14.37
N ARG A 110 -7.93 1.35 -14.95
CA ARG A 110 -8.44 1.89 -16.22
C ARG A 110 -8.96 3.31 -15.91
N LYS A 111 -8.51 4.32 -16.66
CA LYS A 111 -9.23 5.60 -16.71
C LYS A 111 -10.53 5.33 -17.46
N ASP A 112 -11.59 5.00 -16.74
CA ASP A 112 -12.92 4.87 -17.33
C ASP A 112 -13.86 5.93 -16.77
N LYS A 113 -14.60 6.57 -17.66
CA LYS A 113 -15.60 7.59 -17.32
C LYS A 113 -16.87 6.85 -16.89
N GLY A 114 -17.01 6.66 -15.58
CA GLY A 114 -18.27 6.27 -14.95
C GLY A 114 -18.59 4.78 -15.04
N THR A 115 -18.42 4.07 -13.93
CA THR A 115 -19.40 3.06 -13.51
C THR A 115 -19.22 2.71 -12.04
N SER A 116 -20.38 2.60 -11.40
CA SER A 116 -20.61 2.36 -9.98
C SER A 116 -20.19 0.95 -9.56
N GLY A 117 -19.74 0.81 -8.30
CA GLY A 117 -19.96 -0.40 -7.50
C GLY A 117 -19.16 -1.67 -7.86
N LYS A 118 -17.88 -1.72 -7.51
CA LYS A 118 -17.29 -2.94 -6.95
C LYS A 118 -16.10 -2.61 -6.05
N GLY A 119 -16.43 -2.13 -4.85
CA GLY A 119 -15.47 -1.90 -3.79
C GLY A 119 -14.74 -3.19 -3.42
N ILE A 120 -13.48 -3.02 -3.01
CA ILE A 120 -12.63 -4.05 -2.44
C ILE A 120 -13.39 -4.73 -1.29
N LYS A 121 -13.63 -6.05 -1.39
CA LYS A 121 -14.10 -6.84 -0.24
C LYS A 121 -12.96 -6.89 0.77
N VAL A 122 -13.06 -6.10 1.83
CA VAL A 122 -12.22 -6.26 3.02
C VAL A 122 -12.67 -7.55 3.70
N VAL A 123 -11.78 -8.54 3.76
CA VAL A 123 -12.00 -9.75 4.56
C VAL A 123 -11.81 -9.32 6.02
N GLN A 124 -12.91 -9.29 6.77
CA GLN A 124 -12.87 -9.08 8.21
C GLN A 124 -12.32 -10.37 8.84
N VAL A 125 -11.07 -10.32 9.31
CA VAL A 125 -10.55 -11.37 10.18
C VAL A 125 -11.09 -11.03 11.57
N VAL A 126 -12.12 -11.80 11.99
CA VAL A 126 -12.56 -11.92 13.39
C VAL A 126 -11.48 -12.64 14.18
#